data_AF-A0A939SIS6-F1
#
_entry.id   AF-A0A939SIS6-F1
#
_cell.length_a   1.000
_cell.length_b   1.000
_cell.length_c   1.000
_cell.angle_alpha   90.00
_cell.angle_beta   90.00
_cell.angle_gamma   90.00
#
_symmetry.space_group_name_H-M   'P 1'
#
loop_
_entity.id
_entity.type
_entity.pdbx_description
1 polymer ?
#
loop_
_entity_poly.entity_id
_entity_poly.type
_entity_poly.pdbx_seq_one_letter_code
_entity_poly.pdbx_strand_id
1 'polypeptide(L)'
;MLLSKKYIDNFEARYHGDSRNKGLSVFDNGKSGMIFLISEAGQTLEHGIDQYQRLELAVFFVQQLSAALKTSYACTVVTLKSLYLIDTH
;
A
#
# COMPACT_ATOMS: atom_id res chain seq x y z
N MET A 1 13.02 -24.27 2.50
CA MET A 1 11.96 -23.44 1.86
C MET A 1 10.87 -23.23 2.90
N LEU A 2 10.93 -22.13 3.65
CA LEU A 2 10.03 -21.85 4.79
C LEU A 2 9.14 -20.65 4.43
N LEU A 3 8.19 -20.85 3.51
CA LEU A 3 7.08 -19.92 3.28
C LEU A 3 5.95 -20.32 4.22
N SER A 4 6.06 -19.95 5.49
CA SER A 4 5.07 -20.25 6.52
C SER A 4 4.99 -19.10 7.51
N LYS A 5 4.43 -17.98 7.06
CA LYS A 5 3.63 -17.08 7.90
C LYS A 5 2.86 -16.15 6.98
N LYS A 6 1.63 -16.58 6.67
CA LYS A 6 0.44 -15.77 6.44
C LYS A 6 0.74 -14.26 6.36
N TYR A 7 0.90 -13.74 5.14
CA TYR A 7 0.75 -12.31 4.90
C TYR A 7 -0.64 -11.92 5.39
N ILE A 8 -0.70 -10.89 6.23
CA ILE A 8 -1.89 -10.62 7.05
C ILE A 8 -3.01 -10.02 6.20
N ASP A 9 -2.67 -9.27 5.14
CA ASP A 9 -3.58 -8.88 4.06
C ASP A 9 -2.73 -8.64 2.80
N ASN A 10 -3.11 -9.25 1.67
CA ASN A 10 -2.45 -9.06 0.39
C ASN A 10 -3.28 -8.12 -0.47
N PHE A 11 -2.69 -7.01 -0.89
CA PHE A 11 -3.32 -6.12 -1.86
C PHE A 11 -2.67 -6.33 -3.23
N GLU A 12 -3.41 -6.93 -4.16
CA GLU A 12 -3.05 -6.97 -5.57
C GLU A 12 -3.76 -5.85 -6.32
N ALA A 13 -3.01 -4.87 -6.80
CA ALA A 13 -3.50 -3.90 -7.77
C ALA A 13 -2.90 -4.17 -9.14
N ARG A 14 -3.75 -4.57 -10.08
CA ARG A 14 -3.37 -4.63 -11.49
C ARG A 14 -3.70 -3.28 -12.12
N TYR A 15 -2.71 -2.39 -12.18
CA TYR A 15 -2.84 -1.19 -13.01
C TYR A 15 -2.44 -1.56 -14.44
N HIS A 16 -3.39 -1.50 -15.37
CA HIS A 16 -3.13 -1.81 -16.76
C HIS A 16 -2.58 -0.58 -17.48
N GLY A 17 -1.30 -0.63 -17.87
CA GLY A 17 -0.83 0.14 -19.03
C GLY A 17 -1.40 -0.45 -20.34
N ASP A 18 -1.19 0.21 -21.47
CA ASP A 18 -1.78 -0.15 -22.77
C ASP A 18 -1.59 -1.63 -23.19
N SER A 19 -0.53 -2.28 -22.71
CA SER A 19 -0.20 -3.69 -22.98
C SER A 19 -0.55 -4.67 -21.85
N ARG A 20 -1.24 -4.23 -20.79
CA ARG A 20 -1.59 -5.02 -19.58
C ARG A 20 -0.41 -5.76 -18.93
N ASN A 21 0.80 -5.26 -19.13
CA ASN A 21 2.03 -5.91 -18.69
C ASN A 21 2.60 -5.34 -17.39
N LYS A 22 1.83 -4.47 -16.70
CA LYS A 22 2.22 -3.84 -15.43
C LYS A 22 1.40 -4.38 -14.27
N GLY A 23 2.06 -4.59 -13.14
CA GLY A 23 1.42 -5.05 -11.91
C GLY A 23 2.05 -4.42 -10.67
N LEU A 24 1.23 -4.21 -9.64
CA LEU A 24 1.67 -3.82 -8.32
C LEU A 24 1.09 -4.80 -7.30
N SER A 25 1.94 -5.45 -6.52
CA SER A 25 1.51 -6.27 -5.39
C SER A 25 2.12 -5.72 -4.12
N VAL A 26 1.32 -5.58 -3.08
CA VAL A 26 1.74 -5.10 -1.77
C VAL A 26 1.47 -6.19 -0.75
N PHE A 27 2.52 -6.58 -0.03
CA PHE A 27 2.46 -7.60 1.00
C PHE A 27 2.73 -6.95 2.36
N ASP A 28 1.73 -6.98 3.25
CA ASP A 28 1.95 -6.58 4.64
C ASP A 28 2.57 -7.74 5.42
N ASN A 29 3.80 -7.55 5.89
CA ASN A 29 4.55 -8.51 6.70
C ASN A 29 4.54 -8.14 8.20
N GLY A 30 3.52 -7.41 8.66
CA GLY A 30 3.34 -7.00 10.04
C GLY A 30 4.51 -6.15 10.55
N LYS A 31 5.08 -6.53 11.70
CA LYS A 31 6.21 -5.80 12.32
C LYS A 31 7.48 -5.79 11.47
N SER A 32 7.58 -6.69 10.49
CA SER A 32 8.76 -6.79 9.61
C SER A 32 8.74 -5.81 8.44
N GLY A 33 7.71 -4.95 8.31
CA GLY A 33 7.62 -4.01 7.20
C GLY A 33 6.76 -4.52 6.05
N MET A 34 6.79 -3.86 4.90
CA MET A 34 6.00 -4.22 3.71
C MET A 34 6.92 -4.60 2.57
N ILE A 35 6.41 -5.37 1.62
CA ILE A 35 7.09 -5.64 0.36
C ILE A 35 6.23 -5.10 -0.78
N PHE A 36 6.84 -4.31 -1.66
CA PHE A 36 6.27 -3.90 -2.93
C PHE A 36 6.90 -4.73 -4.05
N LEU A 37 6.07 -5.38 -4.84
CA LEU A 37 6.45 -5.98 -6.11
C LEU A 37 5.87 -5.14 -7.24
N ILE A 38 6.75 -4.58 -8.07
CA ILE A 38 6.39 -3.88 -9.29
C ILE A 38 6.80 -4.77 -10.45
N SER A 39 5.86 -5.20 -11.27
CA SER A 39 6.15 -5.96 -12.48
C SER A 39 5.92 -5.11 -13.73
N GLU A 40 6.81 -5.20 -14.70
CA GLU A 40 6.67 -4.62 -16.04
C GLU A 40 7.29 -5.55 -17.09
N ALA A 41 6.52 -5.92 -18.12
CA ALA A 41 6.99 -6.70 -19.26
C ALA A 41 7.74 -8.02 -18.90
N GLY A 42 7.31 -8.70 -17.83
CA GLY A 42 7.93 -9.94 -17.35
C GLY A 42 9.15 -9.76 -16.45
N GLN A 43 9.57 -8.51 -16.20
CA GLN A 43 10.53 -8.19 -15.14
C GLN A 43 9.78 -7.82 -13.86
N THR A 44 10.34 -8.21 -12.71
CA THR A 44 9.81 -7.87 -11.39
C THR A 44 10.88 -7.18 -10.57
N LEU A 45 10.56 -5.99 -10.07
CA LEU A 45 11.33 -5.27 -9.07
C LEU A 45 10.70 -5.51 -7.69
N GLU A 46 11.49 -5.98 -6.75
CA GLU A 46 11.10 -6.12 -5.35
C GLU A 46 11.73 -5.00 -4.51
N HIS A 47 10.89 -4.33 -3.72
CA HIS A 47 11.35 -3.33 -2.77
C HIS A 47 10.76 -3.59 -1.38
N GLY A 48 11.65 -3.86 -0.42
CA GLY A 48 11.30 -3.97 0.99
C GLY A 48 11.23 -2.59 1.62
N ILE A 49 10.16 -2.33 2.37
CA ILE A 49 9.94 -1.12 3.15
C ILE A 49 9.94 -1.50 4.62
N ASP A 50 10.91 -0.99 5.38
CA ASP A 50 10.98 -1.24 6.81
C ASP A 50 9.86 -0.50 7.60
N GLN A 51 9.82 -0.71 8.90
CA GLN A 51 8.78 -0.12 9.76
C GLN A 51 8.83 1.42 9.79
N TYR A 52 10.01 2.04 9.73
CA TYR A 52 10.15 3.50 9.74
C TYR A 52 9.75 4.09 8.39
N GLN A 53 10.23 3.50 7.31
CA GLN A 53 9.86 3.90 5.95
C GLN A 53 8.35 3.74 5.70
N ARG A 54 7.71 2.72 6.30
CA ARG A 54 6.25 2.54 6.25
C ARG A 54 5.51 3.74 6.86
N LEU A 55 6.01 4.26 7.99
CA LEU A 55 5.41 5.44 8.64
C LEU A 55 5.58 6.69 7.76
N GLU A 56 6.78 6.89 7.20
CA GLU A 56 7.05 8.01 6.28
C GLU A 56 6.14 7.95 5.04
N LEU A 57 5.98 6.76 4.47
CA LEU A 57 5.09 6.54 3.32
C LEU A 57 3.63 6.84 3.67
N ALA A 58 3.16 6.42 4.85
CA ALA A 58 1.81 6.71 5.32
C ALA A 58 1.58 8.21 5.50
N VAL A 59 2.53 8.93 6.09
CA VAL A 59 2.47 10.39 6.23
C VAL A 59 2.43 11.06 4.85
N PHE A 60 3.29 10.64 3.93
CA PHE A 60 3.30 11.15 2.57
C PHE A 60 1.94 10.96 1.88
N PHE A 61 1.35 9.77 1.95
CA PHE A 61 0.04 9.53 1.35
C PHE A 61 -1.05 10.41 1.95
N VAL A 62 -1.14 10.49 3.28
CA VAL A 62 -2.10 11.39 3.94
C VAL A 62 -1.90 12.82 3.46
N GLN A 63 -0.65 13.26 3.30
CA GLN A 63 -0.37 14.61 2.80
C GLN A 63 -0.88 14.84 1.37
N GLN A 64 -0.59 13.92 0.46
CA GLN A 64 -1.04 14.00 -0.93
C GLN A 64 -2.57 13.95 -1.03
N LEU A 65 -3.21 13.07 -0.25
CA LEU A 65 -4.67 12.97 -0.20
C LEU A 65 -5.32 14.25 0.35
N SER A 66 -4.79 14.82 1.45
CA SER A 66 -5.28 16.08 2.00
C SER A 66 -5.19 17.23 1.00
N ALA A 67 -4.05 17.33 0.30
CA ALA A 67 -3.86 18.34 -0.75
C ALA A 67 -4.83 18.15 -1.91
N ALA A 68 -4.99 16.93 -2.42
CA ALA A 68 -5.89 16.61 -3.53
C ALA A 68 -7.37 16.88 -3.17
N LEU A 69 -7.78 16.51 -1.95
CA LEU A 69 -9.15 16.70 -1.46
C LEU A 69 -9.41 18.11 -0.92
N LYS A 70 -8.38 18.95 -0.79
CA LYS A 70 -8.44 20.29 -0.18
C LYS A 70 -9.02 20.27 1.23
N THR A 71 -8.65 19.26 2.02
CA THR A 71 -9.06 19.13 3.43
C THR A 71 -7.85 19.18 4.36
N SER A 72 -8.08 19.40 5.66
CA SER A 72 -7.00 19.32 6.64
C SER A 72 -6.50 17.87 6.80
N TYR A 73 -5.25 17.71 7.24
CA TYR A 73 -4.69 16.39 7.56
C TYR A 73 -5.55 15.63 8.57
N ALA A 74 -6.05 16.31 9.60
CA ALA A 74 -6.94 15.73 10.60
C ALA A 74 -8.25 15.21 9.97
N CYS A 75 -8.89 16.00 9.10
CA CYS A 75 -10.10 15.58 8.40
C CYS A 75 -9.83 14.37 7.49
N THR A 76 -8.70 14.35 6.78
CA THR A 76 -8.33 13.21 5.93
C THR A 76 -8.14 11.93 6.76
N VAL A 77 -7.41 12.00 7.87
CA VAL A 77 -7.19 10.85 8.77
C VAL A 77 -8.51 10.34 9.35
N VAL A 78 -9.38 11.23 9.84
CA VAL A 78 -10.70 10.85 10.37
C VAL A 78 -11.56 10.19 9.29
N THR A 79 -11.54 10.71 8.07
CA THR A 79 -12.28 10.14 6.94
C THR A 79 -11.78 8.74 6.59
N LEU A 80 -10.47 8.56 6.44
CA LEU A 80 -9.86 7.25 6.18
C LEU A 80 -10.19 6.24 7.29
N LYS A 81 -10.12 6.65 8.55
CA LYS A 81 -10.48 5.81 9.69
C LYS A 81 -11.97 5.42 9.66
N SER A 82 -12.84 6.35 9.31
CA SER A 82 -14.28 6.10 9.21
C SER A 82 -14.59 5.11 8.09
N LEU A 83 -13.94 5.25 6.94
CA LEU A 83 -14.08 4.31 5.81
C LEU A 83 -13.62 2.90 6.18
N TYR A 84 -12.47 2.77 6.86
CA TYR A 84 -11.99 1.48 7.35
C TYR A 84 -12.98 0.81 8.30
N LEU A 85 -13.55 1.58 9.23
CA LEU A 85 -14.53 1.06 10.19
C LEU A 85 -15.83 0.61 9.51
N ILE A 86 -16.27 1.31 8.45
CA ILE A 86 -17.45 0.94 7.66
C ILE A 86 -17.22 -0.37 6.90
N ASP A 87 -16.01 -0.61 6.38
CA ASP A 87 -15.69 -1.81 5.59
C ASP A 87 -15.53 -3.08 6.47
N THR A 88 -15.26 -2.90 7.77
CA THR A 88 -15.09 -4.00 8.74
C THR A 88 -16.39 -4.43 9.46
N HIS A 89 -17.55 -3.88 9.07
CA HIS A 89 -18.87 -4.17 9.65
C HIS A 89 -19.90 -4.47 8.57
#